data_AF-A0A842TML9-F1
#
_entry.id   AF-A0A842TML9-F1
#
_cell.length_a   1.000
_cell.length_b   1.000
_cell.length_c   1.000
_cell.angle_alpha   90.00
_cell.angle_beta   90.00
_cell.angle_gamma   90.00
#
_symmetry.space_group_name_H-M   'P 1'
#
loop_
_entity.id
_entity.type
_entity.pdbx_description
1 polymer ?
#
loop_
_entity_poly.entity_id
_entity_poly.type
_entity_poly.pdbx_seq_one_letter_code
_entity_poly.pdbx_strand_id
1 'polypeptide(L)' 'MRCSYSSADLAGTLKMQYNPIVRIIRLPCTGRVDVNFMLRSLVDGADAVICVG' A
#
# COMPACT_ATOMS: atom_id res chain seq x y z
N MET A 1 15.77 6.47 0.70
CA MET A 1 14.96 6.54 -0.54
C MET A 1 14.08 5.31 -0.58
N ARG A 2 12.76 5.45 -0.78
CA ARG A 2 11.76 4.34 -0.80
C ARG A 2 11.70 3.54 0.51
N CYS A 3 11.02 4.05 1.53
CA CYS A 3 10.93 3.31 2.79
C CYS A 3 9.97 2.12 2.65
N SER A 4 8.66 2.35 2.53
CA SER A 4 7.70 1.24 2.49
C SER A 4 7.74 0.35 1.25
N TYR A 5 7.95 0.91 0.05
CA TYR A 5 8.00 0.11 -1.17
C TYR A 5 9.24 -0.80 -1.20
N SER A 6 10.39 -0.33 -0.69
CA SER A 6 11.58 -1.17 -0.58
C SER A 6 11.41 -2.28 0.47
N SER A 7 10.69 -2.01 1.56
CA SER A 7 10.33 -3.04 2.54
C SER A 7 9.41 -4.10 1.93
N ALA A 8 8.46 -3.71 1.07
CA ALA A 8 7.61 -4.65 0.34
C ALA A 8 8.42 -5.51 -0.65
N ASP A 9 9.37 -4.91 -1.38
CA ASP A 9 10.30 -5.65 -2.25
C ASP A 9 11.18 -6.63 -1.45
N LEU A 10 11.64 -6.22 -0.25
CA LEU A 10 12.40 -7.09 0.65
C LEU A 10 11.56 -8.26 1.17
N ALA A 11 10.30 -8.02 1.55
CA ALA A 11 9.38 -9.07 1.98
C ALA A 11 9.16 -10.11 0.85
N GLY A 12 9.06 -9.66 -0.40
CA GLY A 12 9.03 -10.54 -1.57
C GLY A 12 10.31 -11.34 -1.76
N THR A 13 11.47 -10.72 -1.56
CA THR A 13 12.79 -11.39 -1.63
C THR A 13 12.95 -12.46 -0.54
N LEU A 14 12.43 -12.19 0.66
CA LEU A 14 12.40 -13.12 1.79
C LEU A 14 11.30 -14.19 1.67
N LYS A 15 10.49 -14.15 0.60
CA LYS A 15 9.36 -15.07 0.35
C LYS A 15 8.35 -15.09 1.50
N MET A 16 8.13 -13.94 2.13
CA MET A 16 7.09 -13.79 3.17
C MET A 16 5.71 -13.96 2.54
N GLN A 17 4.95 -14.93 3.03
CA GLN A 17 3.59 -15.18 2.56
C GLN A 17 2.64 -14.15 3.18
N TYR A 18 1.80 -13.56 2.32
CA TYR A 18 0.71 -12.67 2.72
C TYR A 18 -0.52 -13.01 1.88
N ASN A 19 -1.68 -12.59 2.34
CA ASN A 19 -2.93 -12.84 1.63
C ASN A 19 -2.98 -12.04 0.31
N PRO A 20 -3.27 -12.67 -0.85
CA PRO A 20 -3.32 -11.99 -2.15
C PRO A 20 -4.45 -10.95 -2.31
N ILE A 21 -5.34 -10.80 -1.32
CA ILE A 21 -6.38 -9.76 -1.30
C ILE A 21 -5.76 -8.34 -1.24
N VAL A 22 -4.51 -8.22 -0.75
CA VAL A 22 -3.83 -6.92 -0.64
C VAL A 22 -3.30 -6.45 -2.00
N ARG A 23 -3.73 -5.26 -2.44
CA ARG A 23 -3.24 -4.61 -3.65
C ARG A 23 -2.34 -3.41 -3.32
N ILE A 24 -1.07 -3.50 -3.72
CA ILE A 24 -0.08 -2.44 -3.48
C ILE A 24 -0.16 -1.38 -4.59
N ILE A 25 -0.32 -0.11 -4.21
CA ILE A 25 -0.33 1.04 -5.12
C ILE A 25 0.93 1.88 -4.88
N ARG A 26 1.76 2.07 -5.91
CA ARG A 26 3.01 2.82 -5.80
C ARG A 26 2.77 4.32 -5.95
N LEU A 27 3.19 5.08 -4.95
CA LEU A 27 3.22 6.54 -4.93
C LEU A 27 4.66 7.04 -4.76
N PRO A 28 4.99 8.26 -5.22
CA PRO A 28 6.35 8.81 -5.07
C PRO A 28 6.72 9.06 -3.60
N CYS A 29 5.76 9.46 -2.76
CA CYS A 29 5.91 9.61 -1.32
C CYS A 29 4.52 9.57 -0.66
N THR A 30 4.48 9.35 0.66
CA THR A 30 3.26 9.46 1.47
C THR A 30 2.67 10.87 1.48
N GLY A 31 3.47 11.90 1.18
CA GLY A 31 2.97 13.26 1.03
C GLY A 31 1.99 13.45 -0.13
N ARG A 32 1.90 12.50 -1.07
CA ARG A 32 0.89 12.51 -2.15
C ARG A 32 -0.43 11.84 -1.75
N VAL A 33 -0.51 11.25 -0.56
CA VAL A 33 -1.72 10.60 -0.08
C VAL A 33 -2.69 11.66 0.40
N ASP A 34 -3.85 11.70 -0.25
CA ASP A 34 -4.98 12.55 0.09
C ASP A 34 -6.13 11.70 0.65
N VAL A 35 -6.93 12.31 1.52
CA VAL A 35 -8.07 11.64 2.18
C VAL A 35 -9.08 11.14 1.16
N ASN A 36 -9.26 11.85 0.03
CA ASN A 36 -10.18 11.41 -1.03
C ASN A 36 -9.76 10.06 -1.64
N PHE A 37 -8.47 9.76 -1.74
CA PHE A 37 -8.03 8.45 -2.24
C PHE A 37 -8.44 7.32 -1.31
N MET A 38 -8.32 7.53 0.00
CA MET A 38 -8.73 6.54 1.00
C MET A 38 -10.25 6.33 1.00
N LEU A 39 -11.02 7.43 0.99
CA LEU A 39 -12.48 7.37 0.96
C LEU A 39 -12.99 6.73 -0.34
N ARG A 40 -12.39 7.07 -1.47
CA ARG A 40 -12.72 6.47 -2.77
C ARG A 40 -12.51 4.96 -2.73
N SER A 41 -11.39 4.48 -2.20
CA SER A 41 -11.15 3.04 -2.09
C SER A 41 -12.14 2.31 -1.19
N LEU A 42 -12.60 2.94 -0.11
CA LEU A 42 -13.65 2.37 0.75
C LEU A 42 -15.00 2.30 -0.01
N VAL A 43 -15.35 3.35 -0.75
CA VAL A 43 -16.58 3.39 -1.58
C VAL A 43 -16.53 2.36 -2.72
N ASP A 44 -15.35 2.17 -3.32
CA ASP A 44 -15.13 1.16 -4.36
C ASP A 44 -15.18 -0.29 -3.82
N GLY A 45 -15.37 -0.47 -2.50
CA GLY A 45 -15.60 -1.76 -1.86
C GLY A 45 -14.37 -2.37 -1.17
N ALA A 46 -13.34 -1.58 -0.84
CA ALA A 46 -12.24 -2.08 -0.03
C ALA A 46 -12.65 -2.22 1.45
N ASP A 47 -12.31 -3.35 2.08
CA ASP A 47 -12.53 -3.56 3.52
C ASP A 47 -11.62 -2.69 4.39
N ALA A 48 -10.41 -2.41 3.91
CA ALA A 48 -9.41 -1.62 4.63
C ALA A 48 -8.44 -0.94 3.66
N VAL A 49 -7.91 0.21 4.11
CA VAL A 49 -6.91 0.99 3.38
C VAL A 49 -5.74 1.26 4.31
N ILE A 50 -4.52 1.00 3.86
CA ILE A 50 -3.29 1.17 4.64
C ILE A 50 -2.36 2.10 3.87
N CYS A 51 -1.83 3.11 4.54
CA CYS A 51 -0.82 4.02 4.02
C CYS A 51 0.46 3.88 4.84
N VAL A 52 1.60 3.70 4.16
CA VAL A 52 2.88 3.42 4.81
C VAL A 52 3.98 4.29 4.18
N GLY A 53 4.82 4.89 5.03
CA GLY A 53 5.91 5.83 4.72
C GLY A 53 7.17 5.19 4.20
#